data_AF-A0A818SEG1-F1
#
_entry.id   AF-A0A818SEG1-F1
#
_cell.length_a   1.000
_cell.length_b   1.000
_cell.length_c   1.000
_cell.angle_alpha   90.00
_cell.angle_beta   90.00
_cell.angle_gamma   90.00
#
_symmetry.space_group_name_H-M   'P 1'
#
loop_
_entity.id
_entity.type
_entity.pdbx_description
1 polymer ?
#
loop_
_entity_poly.entity_id
_entity_poly.type
_entity_poly.pdbx_seq_one_letter_code
_entity_poly.pdbx_strand_id
1 'polypeptide(L)'
;MQPSNNNDEFNAIQAQINQKTNESLESTRRMLGLASETQEVGINTMIMLDEQGEKLNKIEEGLDNIDYEMAQAQRNLNNLEKCCGLCVLPWKRVRRTHQPFTNSSTTISSDTSSPKTTEPKLRMAGEEGMPSKGYITRITNDDREEEMDDNLQLVGSFIGNLKNMALDMGDTITKQSDQIKVISMKAEAGTEQVEDGIKRTNKLLRN
;
A
#
# COMPACT_ATOMS: atom_id res chain seq x y z
N MET A 1 36.68 63.52 -2.91
CA MET A 1 35.25 63.22 -2.75
C MET A 1 34.93 61.98 -3.56
N GLN A 2 34.93 60.80 -2.92
CA GLN A 2 34.28 59.58 -3.44
C GLN A 2 33.65 58.77 -2.28
N PRO A 3 32.54 59.21 -1.66
CA PRO A 3 31.81 58.37 -0.70
C PRO A 3 30.46 57.86 -1.24
N SER A 4 30.00 58.30 -2.41
CA SER A 4 28.67 57.95 -2.95
C SER A 4 28.58 56.50 -3.44
N ASN A 5 29.61 56.00 -4.14
CA ASN A 5 29.57 54.70 -4.81
C ASN A 5 29.39 53.51 -3.85
N ASN A 6 29.98 53.58 -2.64
CA ASN A 6 29.92 52.48 -1.66
C ASN A 6 28.54 52.38 -0.98
N ASN A 7 27.83 53.49 -0.83
CA ASN A 7 26.49 53.50 -0.25
C ASN A 7 25.45 52.95 -1.23
N ASP A 8 25.63 53.22 -2.53
CA ASP A 8 24.75 52.69 -3.58
C ASP A 8 24.90 51.17 -3.72
N GLU A 9 26.13 50.65 -3.64
CA GLU A 9 26.41 49.21 -3.67
C GLU A 9 25.87 48.50 -2.42
N PHE A 10 26.04 49.09 -1.24
CA PHE A 10 25.45 48.58 0.00
C PHE A 10 23.91 48.51 -0.06
N ASN A 11 23.28 49.57 -0.54
CA ASN A 11 21.82 49.62 -0.71
C ASN A 11 21.32 48.59 -1.74
N ALA A 12 22.06 48.39 -2.83
CA ALA A 12 21.74 47.38 -3.84
C ALA A 12 21.81 45.96 -3.26
N ILE A 13 22.84 45.66 -2.46
CA ILE A 13 22.97 44.37 -1.78
C ILE A 13 21.83 44.15 -0.78
N GLN A 14 21.49 45.16 0.03
CA GLN A 14 20.39 45.06 0.99
C GLN A 14 19.04 44.83 0.30
N ALA A 15 18.81 45.47 -0.85
CA ALA A 15 17.63 45.24 -1.68
C ALA A 15 17.57 43.80 -2.20
N GLN A 16 18.69 43.25 -2.66
CA GLN A 16 18.78 41.86 -3.11
C GLN A 16 18.52 40.86 -1.97
N ILE A 17 19.08 41.10 -0.78
CA ILE A 17 18.81 40.26 0.41
C ILE A 17 17.32 40.24 0.70
N ASN A 18 16.69 41.42 0.78
CA ASN A 18 15.27 41.54 1.06
C ASN A 18 14.39 40.84 0.00
N GLN A 19 14.76 40.96 -1.27
CA GLN A 19 14.10 40.25 -2.36
C GLN A 19 14.21 38.74 -2.18
N LYS A 20 15.42 38.22 -1.91
CA LYS A 20 15.66 36.78 -1.73
C LYS A 20 14.96 36.21 -0.50
N THR A 21 14.92 36.94 0.60
CA THR A 21 14.17 36.55 1.80
C THR A 21 12.68 36.44 1.49
N ASN A 22 12.11 37.40 0.76
CA ASN A 22 10.69 37.38 0.41
C ASN A 22 10.35 36.23 -0.56
N GLU A 23 11.19 36.01 -1.59
CA GLU A 23 11.06 34.87 -2.51
C GLU A 23 11.12 33.53 -1.77
N SER A 24 12.02 33.41 -0.79
CA SER A 24 12.18 32.20 0.02
C SER A 24 10.97 31.97 0.94
N LEU A 25 10.47 33.03 1.58
CA LEU A 25 9.27 32.95 2.42
C LEU A 25 8.06 32.50 1.60
N GLU A 26 7.85 33.08 0.42
CA GLU A 26 6.76 32.67 -0.46
C GLU A 26 6.90 31.20 -0.89
N SER A 27 8.14 30.73 -1.09
CA SER A 27 8.42 29.32 -1.34
C SER A 27 7.99 28.42 -0.18
N THR A 28 8.26 28.82 1.06
CA THR A 28 7.82 28.05 2.24
C THR A 28 6.30 28.00 2.37
N ARG A 29 5.60 29.09 2.03
CA ARG A 29 4.12 29.11 1.98
C ARG A 29 3.57 28.18 0.92
N ARG A 30 4.17 28.15 -0.28
CA ARG A 30 3.79 27.19 -1.33
C ARG A 30 4.05 25.75 -0.90
N MET A 31 5.17 25.51 -0.22
CA MET A 31 5.54 24.19 0.29
C MET A 31 4.51 23.68 1.31
N LEU A 32 4.01 24.53 2.20
CA LEU A 32 2.92 24.19 3.11
C LEU A 32 1.63 23.79 2.38
N GLY A 33 1.22 24.58 1.39
CA GLY A 33 0.05 24.28 0.58
C GLY A 33 0.17 22.92 -0.10
N LEU A 34 1.30 22.67 -0.77
CA LEU A 34 1.58 21.40 -1.44
C LEU A 34 1.63 20.22 -0.44
N ALA A 35 2.26 20.40 0.72
CA ALA A 35 2.38 19.35 1.72
C ALA A 35 1.00 18.97 2.30
N SER A 36 0.15 19.97 2.58
CA SER A 36 -1.22 19.76 3.05
C SER A 36 -2.07 19.04 2.00
N GLU A 37 -2.03 19.49 0.74
CA GLU A 37 -2.75 18.86 -0.36
C GLU A 37 -2.30 17.41 -0.58
N THR A 38 -0.98 17.18 -0.55
CA THR A 38 -0.41 15.82 -0.68
C THR A 38 -0.87 14.92 0.46
N GLN A 39 -0.99 15.45 1.68
CA GLN A 39 -1.48 14.66 2.81
C GLN A 39 -2.94 14.24 2.61
N GLU A 40 -3.80 15.14 2.13
CA GLU A 40 -5.20 14.81 1.83
C GLU A 40 -5.31 13.72 0.74
N VAL A 41 -4.54 13.86 -0.34
CA VAL A 41 -4.47 12.83 -1.40
C VAL A 41 -3.96 11.50 -0.84
N GLY A 42 -2.96 11.53 0.05
CA GLY A 42 -2.44 10.35 0.72
C GLY A 42 -3.49 9.63 1.57
N ILE A 43 -4.27 10.37 2.35
CA ILE A 43 -5.38 9.84 3.16
C ILE A 43 -6.43 9.19 2.26
N ASN A 44 -6.87 9.89 1.21
CA ASN A 44 -7.85 9.35 0.26
C ASN A 44 -7.34 8.07 -0.42
N THR A 45 -6.05 8.02 -0.74
CA THR A 45 -5.42 6.82 -1.31
C THR A 45 -5.42 5.66 -0.33
N MET A 46 -5.12 5.89 0.94
CA MET A 46 -5.15 4.87 1.98
C MET A 46 -6.57 4.30 2.17
N ILE A 47 -7.60 5.13 2.13
CA ILE A 47 -9.01 4.67 2.17
C ILE A 47 -9.32 3.79 0.95
N MET A 48 -8.90 4.20 -0.25
CA MET A 48 -9.12 3.40 -1.45
C MET A 48 -8.38 2.04 -1.40
N LEU A 49 -7.18 2.00 -0.81
CA LEU A 49 -6.45 0.76 -0.60
C LEU A 49 -7.18 -0.16 0.39
N ASP A 50 -7.72 0.37 1.48
CA ASP A 50 -8.52 -0.39 2.44
C ASP A 50 -9.76 -1.01 1.77
N GLU A 51 -10.52 -0.22 1.03
CA GLU A 51 -11.68 -0.71 0.26
C GLU A 51 -11.30 -1.78 -0.77
N GLN A 52 -10.13 -1.65 -1.41
CA GLN A 52 -9.62 -2.66 -2.34
C GLN A 52 -9.26 -3.96 -1.62
N GLY A 53 -8.68 -3.87 -0.41
CA GLY A 53 -8.39 -5.04 0.42
C GLY A 53 -9.65 -5.82 0.76
N GLU A 54 -10.72 -5.13 1.17
CA GLU A 54 -12.01 -5.77 1.45
C GLU A 54 -12.64 -6.42 0.21
N LYS A 55 -12.45 -5.84 -0.97
CA LYS A 55 -12.89 -6.45 -2.24
C LYS A 55 -12.10 -7.73 -2.52
N LEU A 56 -10.78 -7.74 -2.30
CA LEU A 56 -9.96 -8.94 -2.48
C LEU A 56 -10.36 -10.05 -1.51
N ASN A 57 -10.64 -9.72 -0.24
CA ASN A 57 -11.14 -10.68 0.76
C ASN A 57 -12.44 -11.35 0.30
N LYS A 58 -13.39 -10.57 -0.23
CA LYS A 58 -14.67 -11.10 -0.76
C LYS A 58 -14.47 -11.99 -1.98
N ILE A 59 -13.53 -11.64 -2.87
CA ILE A 59 -13.21 -12.46 -4.03
C ILE A 59 -12.61 -13.80 -3.58
N GLU A 60 -11.69 -13.76 -2.63
CA GLU A 60 -11.07 -14.97 -2.09
C GLU A 60 -12.08 -15.89 -1.40
N GLU A 61 -12.97 -15.34 -0.56
CA GLU A 61 -14.07 -16.10 0.05
C GLU A 61 -15.01 -16.70 -1.00
N GLY A 62 -15.32 -15.94 -2.06
CA GLY A 62 -16.11 -16.43 -3.18
C GLY A 62 -15.45 -17.63 -3.88
N LEU A 63 -14.13 -17.60 -4.08
CA LEU A 63 -13.39 -18.72 -4.67
C LEU A 63 -13.36 -19.95 -3.75
N ASP A 64 -13.24 -19.75 -2.43
CA ASP A 64 -13.27 -20.84 -1.45
C ASP A 64 -14.67 -21.49 -1.39
N ASN A 65 -15.74 -20.70 -1.52
CA ASN A 65 -17.10 -21.21 -1.65
C ASN A 65 -17.28 -22.04 -2.93
N ILE A 66 -16.75 -21.57 -4.06
CA ILE A 66 -16.79 -22.32 -5.33
C ILE A 66 -16.03 -23.64 -5.20
N ASP A 67 -14.86 -23.66 -4.56
CA ASP A 67 -14.10 -24.91 -4.30
C ASP A 67 -14.95 -25.90 -3.50
N TYR A 68 -15.62 -25.42 -2.45
CA TYR A 68 -16.50 -26.25 -1.64
C TYR A 68 -17.69 -26.80 -2.44
N GLU A 69 -18.35 -25.97 -3.24
CA GLU A 69 -19.46 -26.39 -4.11
C GLU A 69 -19.02 -27.39 -5.18
N MET A 70 -17.85 -27.17 -5.80
CA MET A 70 -17.25 -28.09 -6.76
C MET A 70 -16.93 -29.45 -6.12
N ALA A 71 -16.44 -29.46 -4.88
CA ALA A 71 -16.21 -30.69 -4.13
C ALA A 71 -17.50 -31.50 -3.93
N GLN A 72 -18.61 -30.81 -3.65
CA GLN A 72 -19.92 -31.46 -3.52
C GLN A 72 -20.47 -31.94 -4.85
N ALA A 73 -20.42 -31.10 -5.89
CA ALA A 73 -20.85 -31.45 -7.24
C ALA A 73 -20.12 -32.71 -7.72
N GLN A 74 -18.81 -32.78 -7.49
CA GLN A 74 -18.00 -33.94 -7.85
C GLN A 74 -18.42 -35.22 -7.08
N ARG A 75 -18.78 -35.11 -5.80
CA ARG A 75 -19.33 -36.25 -5.04
C ARG A 75 -20.67 -36.70 -5.61
N ASN A 76 -21.54 -35.78 -5.97
CA ASN A 76 -22.85 -36.08 -6.55
C ASN A 76 -22.70 -36.75 -7.92
N LEU A 77 -21.82 -36.24 -8.80
CA LEU A 77 -21.51 -36.88 -10.08
C LEU A 77 -20.93 -38.29 -9.89
N ASN A 78 -20.02 -38.49 -8.93
CA ASN A 78 -19.49 -39.82 -8.60
C ASN A 78 -20.57 -40.79 -8.08
N ASN A 79 -21.61 -40.28 -7.40
CA ASN A 79 -22.74 -41.09 -6.95
C ASN A 79 -23.67 -41.45 -8.12
N LEU A 80 -23.93 -40.51 -9.03
CA LEU A 80 -24.72 -40.74 -10.24
C LEU A 80 -24.03 -41.74 -11.19
N GLU A 81 -22.71 -41.66 -11.34
CA GLU A 81 -21.92 -42.66 -12.08
C GLU A 81 -22.07 -44.08 -11.51
N LYS A 82 -22.27 -44.21 -10.19
CA LYS A 82 -22.50 -45.50 -9.52
C LYS A 82 -23.96 -45.94 -9.53
N CYS A 83 -24.90 -45.02 -9.74
CA CYS A 83 -26.34 -45.23 -9.70
C CYS A 83 -26.96 -45.36 -11.11
N CYS A 84 -26.22 -45.96 -12.06
CA CYS A 84 -26.81 -46.50 -13.27
C CYS A 84 -27.00 -48.02 -13.06
N GLY A 85 -28.25 -48.44 -12.95
CA GLY A 85 -28.66 -49.71 -12.35
C GLY A 85 -28.06 -50.98 -12.98
N LEU A 86 -27.86 -51.98 -12.10
CA LEU A 86 -27.65 -53.41 -12.38
C LEU A 86 -26.23 -53.94 -12.70
N CYS A 87 -25.18 -53.14 -12.71
CA CYS A 87 -23.80 -53.67 -12.85
C CYS A 87 -22.79 -52.95 -11.95
N VAL A 88 -22.47 -53.55 -10.80
CA VAL A 88 -21.28 -53.20 -10.02
C VAL A 88 -20.06 -53.72 -10.78
N LEU A 89 -19.52 -52.94 -11.73
CA LEU A 89 -18.22 -53.25 -12.34
C LEU A 89 -17.13 -53.04 -11.26
N PRO A 90 -16.54 -54.10 -10.70
CA PRO A 90 -15.63 -53.98 -9.54
C PRO A 90 -14.26 -53.40 -9.93
N TRP A 91 -14.04 -53.07 -11.20
CA TRP A 91 -12.70 -52.85 -11.77
C TRP A 91 -12.41 -51.41 -12.21
N LYS A 92 -13.34 -50.46 -12.03
CA LYS A 92 -13.04 -49.03 -12.20
C LYS A 92 -13.06 -48.32 -10.86
N ARG A 93 -11.92 -48.39 -10.16
CA ARG A 93 -11.64 -47.62 -8.95
C ARG A 93 -11.69 -46.13 -9.32
N VAL A 94 -12.83 -45.48 -9.07
CA VAL A 94 -12.98 -44.04 -9.25
C VAL A 94 -11.99 -43.37 -8.30
N ARG A 95 -10.91 -42.80 -8.87
CA ARG A 95 -9.93 -42.04 -8.09
C ARG A 95 -10.63 -40.80 -7.53
N ARG A 96 -10.28 -40.44 -6.29
CA ARG A 96 -10.74 -39.18 -5.68
C ARG A 96 -10.26 -38.05 -6.60
N THR A 97 -11.20 -37.27 -7.12
CA THR A 97 -11.00 -36.37 -8.26
C THR A 97 -11.13 -34.90 -7.89
N HIS A 98 -11.40 -34.58 -6.63
CA HIS A 98 -11.37 -33.21 -6.16
C HIS A 98 -10.04 -32.94 -5.44
N GLN A 99 -9.27 -32.03 -5.98
CA GLN A 99 -8.12 -31.42 -5.33
C GLN A 99 -8.54 -30.00 -4.96
N PRO A 100 -8.38 -29.52 -3.72
CA PRO A 100 -8.73 -28.15 -3.38
C PRO A 100 -8.01 -27.16 -4.31
N PHE A 101 -8.63 -26.04 -4.62
CA PHE A 101 -8.01 -24.97 -5.42
C PHE A 101 -6.66 -24.51 -4.85
N THR A 102 -6.45 -24.72 -3.55
CA THR A 102 -5.15 -24.53 -2.90
C THR A 102 -4.31 -25.81 -2.93
N ASN A 103 -3.17 -25.76 -3.60
CA ASN A 103 -2.09 -26.72 -3.34
C ASN A 103 -1.44 -26.35 -2.00
N SER A 104 -1.30 -27.30 -1.08
CA SER A 104 -0.87 -27.10 0.32
C SER A 104 0.57 -26.60 0.52
N SER A 105 1.20 -26.03 -0.50
CA SER A 105 2.59 -25.54 -0.47
C SER A 105 2.71 -24.03 -0.60
N THR A 106 1.61 -23.29 -0.78
CA THR A 106 1.62 -21.82 -0.85
C THR A 106 1.22 -21.20 0.49
N THR A 107 1.70 -21.74 1.60
CA THR A 107 2.06 -20.84 2.70
C THR A 107 3.25 -20.05 2.18
N ILE A 108 2.97 -18.87 1.62
CA ILE A 108 4.01 -17.86 1.44
C ILE A 108 4.52 -17.64 2.85
N SER A 109 5.64 -18.28 3.18
CA SER A 109 6.45 -17.94 4.33
C SER A 109 6.83 -16.48 4.11
N SER A 110 5.98 -15.59 4.59
CA SER A 110 6.44 -14.29 5.01
C SER A 110 7.40 -14.61 6.14
N ASP A 111 8.68 -14.75 5.78
CA ASP A 111 9.75 -14.39 6.70
C ASP A 111 9.49 -12.92 7.03
N THR A 112 8.58 -12.71 7.98
CA THR A 112 8.38 -11.47 8.67
C THR A 112 9.65 -11.29 9.48
N SER A 113 10.71 -10.84 8.81
CA SER A 113 11.71 -10.05 9.46
C SER A 113 10.93 -8.93 10.12
N SER A 114 10.71 -9.08 11.43
CA SER A 114 10.00 -8.11 12.22
C SER A 114 10.67 -6.77 11.93
N PRO A 115 9.95 -5.74 11.44
CA PRO A 115 10.48 -4.41 11.55
C PRO A 115 10.57 -4.19 13.05
N LYS A 116 11.79 -4.19 13.57
CA LYS A 116 12.05 -3.71 14.92
C LYS A 116 11.28 -2.41 15.01
N THR A 117 10.28 -2.38 15.89
CA THR A 117 9.60 -1.19 16.36
C THR A 117 10.69 -0.31 16.96
N THR A 118 11.38 0.40 16.09
CA THR A 118 12.19 1.52 16.50
C THR A 118 11.12 2.56 16.73
N GLU A 119 10.64 2.60 17.97
CA GLU A 119 9.93 3.74 18.53
C GLU A 119 10.49 5.01 17.86
N PRO A 120 9.66 5.96 17.41
CA PRO A 120 10.17 7.26 17.04
C PRO A 120 10.63 7.93 18.34
N LYS A 121 11.77 7.48 18.86
CA LYS A 121 12.60 8.31 19.70
C LYS A 121 13.14 9.36 18.73
N LEU A 122 12.41 10.48 18.63
CA LEU A 122 13.08 11.76 18.64
C LEU A 122 13.99 11.74 19.89
N ARG A 123 15.19 11.19 19.75
CA ARG A 123 16.30 11.63 20.57
C ARG A 123 16.69 12.95 19.93
N MET A 124 15.99 14.03 20.30
CA MET A 124 16.76 15.22 20.63
C MET A 124 17.67 14.75 21.75
N ALA A 125 18.89 14.38 21.38
CA ALA A 125 19.95 14.34 22.37
C ALA A 125 19.94 15.74 22.99
N GLY A 126 19.48 15.81 24.23
CA GLY A 126 19.79 16.92 25.12
C GLY A 126 21.30 16.92 25.27
N GLU A 127 21.97 17.51 24.30
CA GLU A 127 23.27 18.10 24.50
C GLU A 127 22.95 19.48 25.08
N GLU A 128 23.03 19.55 26.41
CA GLU A 128 22.91 20.78 27.17
C GLU A 128 23.81 21.86 26.53
N GLY A 129 23.20 22.92 26.00
CA GLY A 129 23.91 24.16 25.73
C GLY A 129 23.87 24.75 24.32
N MET A 130 23.09 24.22 23.37
CA MET A 130 22.93 24.89 22.06
C MET A 130 21.47 25.30 21.84
N PRO A 131 21.18 26.62 21.66
CA PRO A 131 19.81 27.02 21.34
C PRO A 131 19.41 26.32 20.05
N SER A 132 18.23 25.69 20.04
CA SER A 132 17.63 25.05 18.87
C SER A 132 17.78 25.98 17.67
N LYS A 133 18.77 25.71 16.83
CA LYS A 133 19.01 26.51 15.64
C LYS A 133 17.91 26.10 14.68
N GLY A 134 17.01 27.04 14.41
CA GLY A 134 15.95 26.90 13.42
C GLY A 134 16.43 26.28 12.10
N TYR A 135 15.49 25.80 11.31
CA TYR A 135 15.74 25.31 9.95
C TYR A 135 16.45 26.34 9.07
N ILE A 136 16.39 27.62 9.42
CA ILE A 136 17.13 28.70 8.74
C ILE A 136 18.19 29.36 9.62
N THR A 137 19.23 29.89 8.97
CA THR A 137 20.18 30.81 9.61
C THR A 137 19.61 32.23 9.51
N ARG A 138 19.39 32.88 10.66
CA ARG A 138 18.86 34.26 10.72
C ARG A 138 19.92 35.26 10.28
N ILE A 139 19.60 36.12 9.33
CA ILE A 139 20.50 37.14 8.77
C ILE A 139 19.98 38.54 9.12
N THR A 140 18.72 38.83 8.79
CA THR A 140 18.07 40.10 9.14
C THR A 140 17.42 40.07 10.51
N ASN A 141 17.14 38.87 11.04
CA ASN A 141 16.45 38.64 12.30
C ASN A 141 15.12 39.40 12.38
N ASP A 142 14.39 39.37 11.27
CA ASP A 142 13.06 39.99 11.14
C ASP A 142 11.95 38.93 11.16
N ASP A 143 10.70 39.39 11.29
CA ASP A 143 9.51 38.55 11.40
C ASP A 143 9.33 37.59 10.21
N ARG A 144 9.91 37.89 9.03
CA ARG A 144 9.81 37.02 7.84
C ARG A 144 10.68 35.79 8.00
N GLU A 145 11.86 35.95 8.58
CA GLU A 145 12.75 34.82 8.90
C GLU A 145 12.10 33.94 9.99
N GLU A 146 11.44 34.54 10.99
CA GLU A 146 10.68 33.77 11.99
C GLU A 146 9.54 32.97 11.36
N GLU A 147 8.70 33.60 10.52
CA GLU A 147 7.62 32.90 9.80
C GLU A 147 8.17 31.79 8.90
N MET A 148 9.29 32.03 8.22
CA MET A 148 9.92 31.03 7.35
C MET A 148 10.38 29.80 8.14
N ASP A 149 10.92 30.01 9.35
CA ASP A 149 11.36 28.94 10.24
C ASP A 149 10.17 28.09 10.74
N ASP A 150 9.09 28.77 11.15
CA ASP A 150 7.83 28.13 11.57
C ASP A 150 7.20 27.32 10.42
N ASN A 151 7.17 27.89 9.22
CA ASN A 151 6.67 27.21 8.02
C ASN A 151 7.46 25.93 7.74
N LEU A 152 8.80 25.98 7.83
CA LEU A 152 9.66 24.81 7.59
C LEU A 152 9.50 23.75 8.69
N GLN A 153 9.27 24.15 9.94
CA GLN A 153 8.96 23.21 11.01
C GLN A 153 7.65 22.46 10.74
N LEU A 154 6.60 23.18 10.33
CA LEU A 154 5.32 22.58 9.99
C LEU A 154 5.43 21.68 8.75
N VAL A 155 6.16 22.10 7.72
CA VAL A 155 6.49 21.21 6.58
C VAL A 155 7.20 19.95 7.05
N GLY A 156 8.16 20.06 7.97
CA GLY A 156 8.85 18.91 8.54
C GLY A 156 7.89 17.91 9.17
N SER A 157 6.87 18.39 9.89
CA SER A 157 5.79 17.56 10.42
C SER A 157 4.97 16.90 9.32
N PHE A 158 4.58 17.64 8.28
CA PHE A 158 3.83 17.08 7.14
C PHE A 158 4.63 15.98 6.43
N ILE A 159 5.91 16.20 6.17
CA ILE A 159 6.80 15.21 5.54
C ILE A 159 6.92 13.96 6.43
N GLY A 160 7.00 14.13 7.76
CA GLY A 160 6.98 13.01 8.70
C GLY A 160 5.72 12.16 8.59
N ASN A 161 4.55 12.79 8.52
CA ASN A 161 3.26 12.11 8.34
C ASN A 161 3.18 11.42 6.96
N LEU A 162 3.58 12.12 5.90
CA LEU A 162 3.63 11.58 4.54
C LEU A 162 4.53 10.34 4.45
N LYS A 163 5.67 10.34 5.14
CA LYS A 163 6.56 9.18 5.22
C LYS A 163 5.86 7.98 5.85
N ASN A 164 5.17 8.17 6.97
CA ASN A 164 4.47 7.07 7.64
C ASN A 164 3.37 6.50 6.74
N MET A 165 2.56 7.37 6.11
CA MET A 165 1.55 6.92 5.15
C MET A 165 2.15 6.16 3.97
N ALA A 166 3.29 6.61 3.43
CA ALA A 166 3.97 5.92 2.34
C ALA A 166 4.46 4.52 2.74
N LEU A 167 4.93 4.34 3.98
CA LEU A 167 5.32 3.03 4.51
C LEU A 167 4.08 2.12 4.65
N ASP A 168 3.00 2.61 5.26
CA ASP A 168 1.76 1.84 5.46
C ASP A 168 1.12 1.44 4.12
N MET A 169 1.11 2.37 3.16
CA MET A 169 0.67 2.09 1.79
C MET A 169 1.54 1.03 1.13
N GLY A 170 2.86 1.09 1.29
CA GLY A 170 3.80 0.11 0.74
C GLY A 170 3.57 -1.31 1.27
N ASP A 171 3.38 -1.44 2.58
CA ASP A 171 3.08 -2.71 3.24
C ASP A 171 1.71 -3.27 2.78
N THR A 172 0.70 -2.40 2.70
CA THR A 172 -0.65 -2.77 2.24
C THR A 172 -0.64 -3.26 0.80
N ILE A 173 0.06 -2.54 -0.09
CA ILE A 173 0.17 -2.93 -1.51
C ILE A 173 0.88 -4.28 -1.64
N THR A 174 1.91 -4.54 -0.84
CA THR A 174 2.65 -5.81 -0.89
C THR A 174 1.76 -6.97 -0.43
N LYS A 175 1.04 -6.80 0.69
CA LYS A 175 0.06 -7.79 1.17
C LYS A 175 -1.03 -8.08 0.13
N GLN A 176 -1.61 -7.04 -0.44
CA GLN A 176 -2.64 -7.18 -1.47
C GLN A 176 -2.09 -7.82 -2.75
N SER A 177 -0.86 -7.49 -3.14
CA SER A 177 -0.19 -8.13 -4.29
C SER A 177 -0.02 -9.64 -4.08
N ASP A 178 0.38 -10.06 -2.89
CA ASP A 178 0.52 -11.48 -2.56
C ASP A 178 -0.85 -12.18 -2.51
N GLN A 179 -1.87 -11.52 -1.95
CA GLN A 179 -3.24 -12.03 -1.97
C GLN A 179 -3.77 -12.21 -3.40
N ILE A 180 -3.51 -11.27 -4.31
CA ILE A 180 -3.88 -11.37 -5.72
C ILE A 180 -3.24 -12.61 -6.37
N LYS A 181 -1.99 -12.95 -6.04
CA LYS A 181 -1.35 -14.17 -6.55
C LYS A 181 -2.09 -15.41 -6.09
N VAL A 182 -2.48 -15.48 -4.81
CA VAL A 182 -3.26 -16.59 -4.25
C VAL A 182 -4.62 -16.69 -4.95
N ILE A 183 -5.33 -15.57 -5.09
CA ILE A 183 -6.61 -15.49 -5.81
C ILE A 183 -6.46 -15.97 -7.26
N SER A 184 -5.41 -15.53 -7.96
CA SER A 184 -5.14 -15.95 -9.35
C SER A 184 -4.95 -17.46 -9.44
N MET A 185 -4.14 -18.04 -8.55
CA MET A 185 -3.94 -19.48 -8.50
C MET A 185 -5.25 -20.24 -8.22
N LYS A 186 -6.04 -19.77 -7.25
CA LYS A 186 -7.35 -20.35 -6.92
C LYS A 186 -8.31 -20.27 -8.11
N ALA A 187 -8.35 -19.15 -8.81
CA ALA A 187 -9.22 -18.94 -9.96
C ALA A 187 -8.85 -19.81 -11.17
N GLU A 188 -7.55 -19.97 -11.46
CA GLU A 188 -7.06 -20.87 -12.51
C GLU A 188 -7.46 -22.32 -12.22
N ALA A 189 -7.20 -22.81 -11.00
CA ALA A 189 -7.58 -24.15 -10.58
C ALA A 189 -9.11 -24.36 -10.61
N GLY A 190 -9.87 -23.36 -10.18
CA GLY A 190 -11.33 -23.41 -10.21
C GLY A 190 -11.90 -23.48 -11.62
N THR A 191 -11.31 -22.74 -12.56
CA THR A 191 -11.73 -22.78 -13.97
C THR A 191 -11.54 -24.17 -14.56
N GLU A 192 -10.37 -24.79 -14.34
CA GLU A 192 -10.09 -26.15 -14.82
C GLU A 192 -11.07 -27.18 -14.24
N GLN A 193 -11.39 -27.08 -12.94
CA GLN A 193 -12.30 -28.02 -12.29
C GLN A 193 -13.75 -27.87 -12.74
N VAL A 194 -14.22 -26.63 -12.90
CA VAL A 194 -15.55 -26.36 -13.45
C VAL A 194 -15.66 -26.96 -14.86
N GLU A 195 -14.64 -26.78 -15.70
CA GLU A 195 -14.61 -27.40 -17.03
C GLU A 195 -14.65 -28.93 -17.00
N ASP A 196 -13.87 -29.59 -16.13
CA ASP A 196 -13.91 -31.06 -16.00
C ASP A 196 -15.29 -31.55 -15.52
N GLY A 197 -15.87 -30.86 -14.53
CA GLY A 197 -17.22 -31.13 -14.04
C GLY A 197 -18.28 -31.03 -15.13
N ILE A 198 -18.21 -29.99 -15.97
CA ILE A 198 -19.11 -29.81 -17.14
C ILE A 198 -18.90 -30.94 -18.16
N LYS A 199 -17.64 -31.29 -18.49
CA LYS A 199 -17.32 -32.38 -19.42
C LYS A 199 -17.90 -33.72 -18.94
N ARG A 200 -17.77 -34.04 -17.65
CA ARG A 200 -18.34 -35.25 -17.04
C ARG A 200 -19.87 -35.25 -17.05
N THR A 201 -20.48 -34.14 -16.65
CA THR A 201 -21.95 -34.01 -16.65
C THR A 201 -22.52 -34.22 -18.06
N ASN A 202 -21.92 -33.59 -19.08
CA ASN A 202 -22.31 -33.78 -20.47
C ASN A 202 -22.17 -35.23 -20.95
N LYS A 203 -21.14 -35.95 -20.46
CA LYS A 203 -20.96 -37.38 -20.77
C LYS A 203 -22.05 -38.24 -20.14
N LEU A 204 -22.47 -37.92 -18.91
CA LEU A 204 -23.58 -38.62 -18.24
C LEU A 204 -24.92 -38.37 -18.94
N LEU A 205 -25.17 -37.16 -19.44
CA LEU A 205 -26.39 -36.83 -20.18
C LEU A 205 -26.48 -37.44 -21.58
N ARG A 206 -25.34 -37.86 -22.15
CA ARG A 206 -25.28 -38.51 -23.49
C ARG A 206 -25.43 -40.03 -23.45
N ASN A 207 -25.35 -40.64 -22.26
CA ASN A 207 -25.62 -42.06 -22.04
C ASN A 207 -27.09 -42.27 -21.63
#